data_AF-A0A3Q8V2K3-F1
#
_entry.id   AF-A0A3Q8V2K3-F1
#
_cell.length_a   1.000
_cell.length_b   1.000
_cell.length_c   1.000
_cell.angle_alpha   90.00
_cell.angle_beta   90.00
_cell.angle_gamma   90.00
#
_symmetry.space_group_name_H-M   'P 1'
#
loop_
_entity.id
_entity.type
_entity.pdbx_description
1 polymer ?
#
loop_
_entity_poly.entity_id
_entity_poly.type
_entity_poly.pdbx_seq_one_letter_code
_entity_poly.pdbx_strand_id
1 'polypeptide(L)'
;MADTTGTSPSTRRVAAPRARDTPPFDGVLFVDMENLRAKYECLRPNCPHRLEGPIHSCDPVPGQTKRWVGAAGVKAFIDNVKKRHLAQHHGEQR
;
A
#
# COMPACT_ATOMS: atom_id res chain seq x y z
N MET A 1 35.02 -51.78 10.46
CA MET A 1 34.62 -51.72 9.04
C MET A 1 33.10 -51.90 9.04
N ALA A 2 32.19 -50.97 8.72
CA ALA A 2 32.17 -49.60 8.21
C ALA A 2 30.88 -48.97 8.83
N ASP A 3 31.00 -47.84 9.51
CA ASP A 3 30.75 -46.48 9.00
C ASP A 3 29.26 -46.09 8.87
N THR A 4 28.82 -45.33 9.87
CA THR A 4 27.56 -44.57 9.97
C THR A 4 27.52 -43.43 8.95
N THR A 5 26.40 -43.24 8.25
CA THR A 5 26.07 -41.89 7.74
C THR A 5 24.56 -41.66 7.75
N GLY A 6 24.15 -40.83 8.71
CA GLY A 6 22.79 -40.33 8.84
C GLY A 6 22.48 -39.31 7.75
N THR A 7 21.27 -39.39 7.21
CA THR A 7 20.70 -38.39 6.32
C THR A 7 20.03 -37.31 7.18
N SER A 8 20.65 -36.13 7.30
CA SER A 8 20.00 -34.96 7.89
C SER A 8 19.17 -34.21 6.83
N PRO A 9 17.92 -33.84 7.11
CA PRO A 9 17.13 -33.00 6.22
C PRO A 9 17.68 -31.57 6.23
N SER A 10 18.17 -31.13 5.06
CA SER A 10 18.64 -29.77 4.84
C SER A 10 17.45 -28.80 4.87
N THR A 11 17.30 -28.07 5.98
CA THR A 11 16.40 -26.93 6.08
C THR A 11 16.94 -25.83 5.15
N ARG A 12 16.29 -25.62 4.00
CA ARG A 12 16.48 -24.42 3.17
C ARG A 12 16.17 -23.20 4.03
N ARG A 13 17.20 -22.53 4.53
CA ARG A 13 17.06 -21.18 5.10
C ARG A 13 16.62 -20.25 3.97
N VAL A 14 15.38 -19.76 4.04
CA VAL A 14 14.96 -18.62 3.25
C VAL A 14 15.82 -17.45 3.70
N ALA A 15 16.60 -16.89 2.78
CA ALA A 15 17.47 -15.76 3.07
C ALA A 15 16.63 -14.60 3.61
N ALA A 16 17.05 -14.01 4.74
CA ALA A 16 16.44 -12.79 5.24
C ALA A 16 16.59 -11.68 4.17
N PRO A 17 15.55 -10.88 3.91
CA PRO A 17 15.65 -9.75 2.98
C PRO A 17 16.80 -8.84 3.41
N ARG A 18 17.63 -8.42 2.46
CA ARG A 18 18.80 -7.58 2.77
C ARG A 18 18.26 -6.21 3.17
N ALA A 19 18.92 -5.55 4.13
CA ALA A 19 18.53 -4.24 4.65
C ALA A 19 18.43 -3.11 3.60
N ARG A 20 18.83 -3.36 2.34
CA ARG A 20 18.73 -2.44 1.20
C ARG A 20 17.49 -2.64 0.32
N ASP A 21 16.69 -3.68 0.58
CA ASP A 21 15.49 -3.98 -0.21
C ASP A 21 14.26 -3.20 0.26
N THR A 22 14.36 -2.48 1.38
CA THR A 22 13.29 -1.60 1.86
C THR A 22 13.42 -0.23 1.21
N PRO A 23 12.45 0.21 0.37
CA PRO A 23 12.49 1.56 -0.17
C PRO A 23 12.50 2.59 0.97
N PRO A 24 13.19 3.75 0.82
CA PRO A 24 13.27 4.77 1.87
C PRO A 24 11.93 5.47 2.13
N PHE A 25 10.87 5.09 1.40
CA PHE A 25 9.54 5.67 1.48
C PHE A 25 8.52 4.59 1.78
N ASP A 26 7.55 4.92 2.63
CA ASP A 26 6.44 4.02 2.99
C ASP A 26 5.39 3.90 1.87
N GLY A 27 5.38 4.82 0.91
CA GLY A 27 4.37 4.87 -0.15
C GLY A 27 4.61 6.00 -1.15
N VAL A 28 3.84 5.96 -2.24
CA VAL A 28 3.87 6.92 -3.35
C VAL A 28 2.46 7.44 -3.62
N LEU A 29 2.32 8.74 -3.79
CA LEU A 29 1.07 9.38 -4.21
C LEU A 29 1.21 9.83 -5.66
N PHE A 30 0.26 9.43 -6.50
CA PHE A 30 0.16 9.89 -7.88
C PHE A 30 -1.02 10.85 -7.98
N VAL A 31 -0.78 12.04 -8.50
CA VAL A 31 -1.79 13.07 -8.74
C VAL A 31 -1.74 13.45 -10.22
N ASP A 32 -2.86 13.28 -10.90
CA ASP A 32 -3.09 13.73 -12.26
C ASP A 32 -3.94 15.00 -12.19
N MET A 33 -3.33 16.12 -12.55
CA MET A 33 -3.95 17.45 -12.50
C MET A 33 -4.85 17.71 -13.70
N GLU A 34 -4.65 17.02 -14.82
CA GLU A 34 -5.45 17.19 -16.05
C GLU A 34 -6.79 16.48 -15.90
N ASN A 35 -6.77 15.25 -15.39
CA ASN A 35 -7.98 14.45 -15.17
C ASN A 35 -8.53 14.56 -13.73
N LEU A 36 -7.92 15.41 -12.91
CA LEU A 36 -8.25 15.61 -11.48
C LEU A 36 -8.44 14.26 -10.77
N ARG A 37 -7.37 13.46 -10.78
CA ARG A 37 -7.36 12.11 -10.22
C ARG A 37 -6.22 11.93 -9.24
N ALA A 38 -6.45 11.15 -8.19
CA ALA A 38 -5.38 10.71 -7.30
C ALA A 38 -5.44 9.21 -7.01
N LYS A 39 -4.28 8.59 -6.82
CA LYS A 39 -4.12 7.23 -6.29
C LYS A 39 -2.93 7.17 -5.36
N TYR A 40 -2.98 6.31 -4.36
CA TYR A 40 -1.88 6.09 -3.41
C TYR A 40 -1.45 4.63 -3.45
N GLU A 41 -0.15 4.39 -3.40
CA GLU A 41 0.43 3.05 -3.35
C GLU A 41 1.30 2.92 -2.11
N CYS A 42 1.01 1.95 -1.25
CA CYS A 42 1.81 1.62 -0.09
C CYS A 42 2.93 0.66 -0.50
N LEU A 43 4.17 1.04 -0.18
CA LEU A 43 5.38 0.26 -0.51
C LEU A 43 5.88 -0.61 0.65
N ARG A 44 5.19 -0.59 1.79
CA ARG A 44 5.58 -1.40 2.95
C ARG A 44 5.50 -2.90 2.63
N PRO A 45 6.51 -3.69 3.03
CA PRO A 45 6.46 -5.14 2.88
C PRO A 45 5.25 -5.67 3.68
N ASN A 46 4.54 -6.63 3.10
CA ASN A 46 3.35 -7.27 3.68
C ASN A 46 2.15 -6.34 3.92
N CYS A 47 2.07 -5.17 3.27
CA CYS A 47 0.83 -4.39 3.28
C CYS A 47 -0.32 -5.23 2.69
N PRO A 48 -1.43 -5.44 3.43
CA PRO A 48 -2.57 -6.20 2.93
C PRO A 48 -3.35 -5.46 1.83
N HIS A 49 -3.17 -4.14 1.71
CA HIS A 49 -3.87 -3.31 0.75
C HIS A 49 -2.92 -2.33 0.05
N ARG A 50 -2.16 -2.82 -0.94
CA ARG A 50 -1.09 -2.00 -1.53
C ARG A 50 -1.56 -0.76 -2.28
N LEU A 51 -2.79 -0.72 -2.79
CA LEU A 51 -3.27 0.36 -3.66
C LEU A 51 -4.57 0.96 -3.12
N GLU A 52 -4.59 2.26 -2.89
CA GLU A 52 -5.78 3.03 -2.53
C GLU A 52 -6.23 3.91 -3.71
N GLY A 53 -7.50 3.83 -4.10
CA GLY A 53 -8.04 4.53 -5.27
C GLY A 53 -7.89 3.73 -6.58
N PRO A 54 -7.98 4.38 -7.76
CA PRO A 54 -8.01 5.82 -8.00
C PRO A 54 -9.35 6.49 -7.68
N ILE A 55 -9.29 7.76 -7.27
CA ILE A 55 -10.46 8.63 -7.15
C ILE A 55 -10.37 9.73 -8.21
N HIS A 56 -11.46 9.93 -8.95
CA HIS A 56 -11.62 10.99 -9.94
C HIS A 56 -12.60 12.04 -9.45
N SER A 57 -12.41 13.28 -9.88
CA SER A 57 -13.36 14.37 -9.62
C SER A 57 -14.77 14.09 -10.16
N CYS A 58 -14.88 13.28 -11.22
CA CYS A 58 -16.14 12.89 -11.84
C CYS A 58 -16.76 11.62 -11.24
N ASP A 59 -16.20 11.06 -10.17
CA ASP A 59 -16.82 9.90 -9.52
C ASP A 59 -18.08 10.33 -8.74
N PRO A 60 -19.15 9.52 -8.75
CA PRO A 60 -20.33 9.80 -7.94
C PRO A 60 -19.99 9.59 -6.45
N VAL A 61 -20.49 10.48 -5.59
CA VAL A 61 -20.32 10.32 -4.15
C VAL A 61 -21.19 9.15 -3.66
N PRO A 62 -20.64 8.17 -2.94
CA PRO A 62 -21.42 7.06 -2.40
C PRO A 62 -22.60 7.58 -1.55
N GLY A 63 -23.81 7.12 -1.87
CA GLY A 63 -25.03 7.53 -1.18
C GLY A 63 -25.60 8.89 -1.59
N GLN A 64 -25.03 9.59 -2.59
CA GLN A 64 -25.58 10.84 -3.12
C GLN A 64 -25.68 10.80 -4.66
N THR A 65 -26.88 10.57 -5.18
CA THR A 65 -27.14 10.39 -6.62
C THR A 65 -26.94 11.64 -7.47
N LYS A 66 -26.89 12.83 -6.86
CA LYS A 66 -26.77 14.12 -7.57
C LYS A 66 -25.48 14.87 -7.26
N ARG A 67 -24.51 14.22 -6.61
CA ARG A 67 -23.25 14.86 -6.21
C ARG A 67 -22.04 14.08 -6.70
N TRP A 68 -21.11 14.83 -7.28
CA TRP A 68 -19.81 14.35 -7.72
C TRP A 68 -18.76 14.67 -6.67
N VAL A 69 -17.69 13.87 -6.62
CA VAL A 69 -16.56 14.04 -5.71
C VAL A 69 -15.94 15.44 -5.87
N GLY A 70 -15.76 15.87 -7.12
CA GLY A 70 -15.15 17.14 -7.49
C GLY A 70 -13.69 17.27 -7.05
N ALA A 71 -13.06 18.41 -7.35
CA ALA A 71 -11.69 18.68 -6.93
C ALA A 71 -11.52 18.67 -5.41
N ALA A 72 -12.55 19.11 -4.67
CA ALA A 72 -12.54 19.12 -3.21
C ALA A 72 -12.47 17.69 -2.62
N GLY A 73 -13.17 16.73 -3.21
CA GLY A 73 -13.13 15.33 -2.77
C GLY A 73 -11.80 14.65 -3.10
N VAL A 74 -11.21 14.97 -4.26
CA VAL A 74 -9.86 14.49 -4.61
C VAL A 74 -8.82 15.05 -3.64
N LYS A 75 -8.91 16.34 -3.29
CA LYS A 75 -8.05 16.95 -2.26
C LYS A 75 -8.23 16.26 -0.91
N ALA A 76 -9.48 16.02 -0.49
CA ALA A 76 -9.77 15.35 0.77
C ALA A 76 -9.21 13.92 0.83
N PHE A 77 -9.19 13.20 -0.30
CA PHE A 77 -8.48 11.93 -0.43
C PHE A 77 -6.98 12.10 -0.21
N ILE A 78 -6.34 13.00 -0.94
CA ILE A 78 -4.90 13.27 -0.81
C ILE A 78 -4.49 13.60 0.63
N ASP A 79 -5.24 14.50 1.29
CA ASP A 79 -4.93 14.96 2.64
C ASP A 79 -5.00 13.82 3.69
N ASN A 80 -5.84 12.81 3.45
CA ASN A 80 -6.15 11.80 4.47
C ASN A 80 -5.70 10.38 4.13
N VAL A 81 -5.36 10.07 2.87
CA VAL A 81 -5.15 8.70 2.41
C VAL A 81 -4.06 7.98 3.20
N LYS A 82 -2.91 8.63 3.44
CA LYS A 82 -1.82 8.02 4.22
C LYS A 82 -2.25 7.72 5.65
N LYS A 83 -2.88 8.67 6.34
CA LYS A 83 -3.31 8.50 7.73
C LYS A 83 -4.34 7.38 7.87
N ARG A 84 -5.35 7.37 6.99
CA ARG A 84 -6.39 6.33 6.96
C ARG A 84 -5.81 4.96 6.65
N HIS A 85 -4.97 4.88 5.62
CA HIS A 85 -4.33 3.64 5.20
C HIS A 85 -3.48 3.03 6.33
N LEU A 86 -2.65 3.84 6.99
CA LEU A 86 -1.83 3.37 8.12
C LEU A 86 -2.68 2.90 9.31
N ALA A 87 -3.74 3.63 9.64
CA ALA A 87 -4.63 3.23 10.73
C ALA A 87 -5.39 1.92 10.41
N GLN A 88 -5.82 1.74 9.17
CA GLN A 88 -6.64 0.59 8.75
C GLN A 88 -5.82 -0.68 8.48
N HIS A 89 -4.62 -0.54 7.89
CA HIS A 89 -3.84 -1.67 7.39
C HIS A 89 -2.55 -1.95 8.15
N HIS A 90 -2.09 -1.00 8.98
CA HIS A 90 -0.85 -1.12 9.74
C HIS A 90 -1.00 -0.89 11.24
N GLY A 91 -2.22 -0.57 11.73
CA GLY A 91 -2.48 -0.31 13.15
C GLY A 91 -1.75 0.94 13.69
N GLU A 92 -1.19 1.76 12.81
CA GLU A 92 -0.46 2.97 13.17
C GLU A 92 -1.41 4.17 13.15
N GLN A 93 -1.61 4.78 14.31
CA GLN A 93 -2.21 6.12 14.41
C GLN A 93 -1.06 7.13 14.53
N ARG A 94 -0.64 7.72 13.41
CA ARG A 94 0.29 8.86 13.41
C ARG A 94 -0.47 10.17 13.26
#